data_AF-A0A1S3XH25-F1
#
_entry.id   AF-A0A1S3XH25-F1
#
_cell.length_a   1.000
_cell.length_b   1.000
_cell.length_c   1.000
_cell.angle_alpha   90.00
_cell.angle_beta   90.00
_cell.angle_gamma   90.00
#
_symmetry.space_group_name_H-M   'P 1'
#
loop_
_entity.id
_entity.type
_entity.pdbx_description
1 polymer ?
#
loop_
_entity_poly.entity_id
_entity_poly.type
_entity_poly.pdbx_seq_one_letter_code
_entity_poly.pdbx_strand_id
1 'polypeptide(L)'
;MASTDKREIKMINGTVLLMKKTPLDLGSSQVLAPHETYEILGHKVILQLVSSVHGDQGKTLKGKLGNPSHLRDENKSGSESKFCVTFEWDHEVLGAPGAFIIKNFNTSEFYLKSLTLEASDPSQDTVQFVCNSWVYPAEKYKSGRIFFVNQAWLPSETPAALRVYREEELLMLRGNGTGKLQEWDRVYDYDCYNDLGDPDNGPLYARPVLGGSVEHPYLRRGRTGRPPSKAVKPTTESRLPQIASFAIYVPRDEKFSPLKMTDVLSNAQKAIAQVFAPQLASLGNLTLNEFNSFEDVLKVYEPGSPGFLKYPTPHVIREDKSAWMSDEEFGRDVSWIEPCEFPPTSKLDPKTFGDQTSKITREQIQNQLDGMTIEEVSD
;
A
#
# COMPACT_ATOMS: atom_id res chain seq x y z
N MET A 1 -41.17 -37.87 34.31
CA MET A 1 -41.27 -36.52 33.74
C MET A 1 -39.93 -36.18 33.13
N ALA A 2 -39.80 -36.29 31.81
CA ALA A 2 -38.61 -35.82 31.12
C ALA A 2 -38.70 -34.29 31.06
N SER A 3 -37.79 -33.60 31.75
CA SER A 3 -37.61 -32.16 31.57
C SER A 3 -37.08 -31.95 30.16
N THR A 4 -37.94 -31.56 29.22
CA THR A 4 -37.51 -30.92 27.99
C THR A 4 -37.02 -29.53 28.37
N ASP A 5 -35.73 -29.42 28.73
CA ASP A 5 -35.04 -28.14 28.77
C ASP A 5 -35.18 -27.50 27.39
N LYS A 6 -35.94 -26.41 27.34
CA LYS A 6 -36.06 -25.57 26.15
C LYS A 6 -34.69 -24.93 25.95
N ARG A 7 -33.95 -25.42 24.95
CA ARG A 7 -32.71 -24.79 24.49
C ARG A 7 -32.97 -23.30 24.22
N GLU A 8 -32.31 -22.44 24.97
CA GLU A 8 -32.49 -20.99 24.86
C GLU A 8 -31.61 -20.46 23.71
N ILE A 9 -32.15 -20.48 22.49
CA ILE A 9 -31.50 -19.83 21.34
C ILE A 9 -31.59 -18.31 21.59
N LYS A 10 -30.43 -17.67 21.80
CA LYS A 10 -30.35 -16.22 22.00
C LYS A 10 -30.05 -15.52 20.67
N MET A 11 -30.63 -14.33 20.52
CA MET A 11 -30.39 -13.47 19.39
C MET A 11 -29.26 -12.49 19.75
N ILE A 12 -28.17 -12.51 18.99
CA ILE A 12 -27.08 -11.55 19.13
C ILE A 12 -27.27 -10.47 18.06
N ASN A 13 -27.47 -9.23 18.49
CA ASN A 13 -27.49 -8.08 17.59
C ASN A 13 -26.06 -7.63 17.28
N GLY A 14 -25.83 -7.29 16.02
CA GLY A 14 -24.56 -6.80 15.52
C GLY A 14 -24.73 -5.51 14.73
N THR A 15 -23.86 -4.56 14.99
CA THR A 15 -23.70 -3.34 14.19
C THR A 15 -22.50 -3.52 13.24
N VAL A 16 -22.73 -3.32 11.94
CA VAL A 16 -21.70 -3.35 10.90
C VAL A 16 -21.47 -1.94 10.37
N LEU A 17 -20.20 -1.51 10.34
CA LEU A 17 -19.80 -0.26 9.71
C LEU A 17 -19.11 -0.56 8.39
N LEU A 18 -19.67 -0.01 7.30
CA LEU A 18 -19.08 -0.13 5.97
C LEU A 18 -19.10 1.20 5.22
N MET A 19 -18.19 1.33 4.27
CA MET A 19 -18.12 2.45 3.35
C MET A 19 -18.33 1.94 1.93
N LYS A 20 -19.19 2.64 1.19
CA LYS A 20 -19.40 2.39 -0.24
C LYS A 20 -18.16 2.81 -1.01
N LYS A 21 -17.86 2.10 -2.11
CA LYS A 21 -16.86 2.59 -3.06
C LYS A 21 -17.39 3.86 -3.70
N THR A 22 -16.75 4.99 -3.44
CA THR A 22 -16.93 6.19 -4.26
C THR A 22 -16.04 6.05 -5.51
N PRO A 23 -16.58 6.25 -6.72
CA PRO A 23 -15.77 6.28 -7.93
C PRO A 23 -14.68 7.34 -7.83
N LEU A 24 -13.51 7.06 -8.40
CA LEU A 24 -12.50 8.10 -8.64
C LEU A 24 -13.04 9.04 -9.71
N ASP A 25 -13.26 10.31 -9.38
CA ASP A 25 -13.47 11.35 -10.38
C ASP A 25 -12.10 11.83 -10.87
N LEU A 26 -11.49 11.06 -11.78
CA LEU A 26 -10.36 11.55 -12.57
C LEU A 26 -10.96 12.39 -13.70
N GLY A 27 -10.97 13.71 -13.54
CA GLY A 27 -11.47 14.61 -14.56
C GLY A 27 -10.86 14.34 -15.95
N SER A 28 -11.59 13.58 -16.77
CA SER A 28 -11.39 13.47 -18.21
C SER A 28 -12.66 12.93 -18.86
N SER A 29 -13.27 13.77 -19.69
CA SER A 29 -14.33 13.55 -20.67
C SER A 29 -15.55 12.72 -20.29
N GLN A 30 -16.69 13.41 -20.31
CA GLN A 30 -18.05 12.95 -20.49
C GLN A 30 -18.18 11.57 -21.19
N VAL A 31 -18.28 10.53 -20.38
CA VAL A 31 -19.29 9.49 -20.58
C VAL A 31 -19.92 9.31 -19.21
N LEU A 32 -21.05 9.99 -19.00
CA LEU A 32 -21.98 9.68 -17.92
C LEU A 32 -22.44 8.24 -18.17
N ALA A 33 -21.73 7.26 -17.60
CA ALA A 33 -22.38 6.02 -17.23
C ALA A 33 -23.53 6.43 -16.29
N PRO A 34 -24.75 5.90 -16.49
CA PRO A 34 -25.90 6.27 -15.67
C PRO A 34 -25.50 6.16 -14.20
N HIS A 35 -25.99 7.07 -13.36
CA HIS A 35 -26.01 6.90 -11.92
C HIS A 35 -26.77 5.61 -11.60
N GLU A 36 -26.13 4.46 -11.72
CA GLU A 36 -26.56 3.24 -11.05
C GLU A 36 -26.43 3.57 -9.57
N THR A 37 -27.56 3.86 -8.95
CA THR A 37 -27.70 3.98 -7.51
C THR A 37 -27.14 2.71 -6.89
N TYR A 38 -25.92 2.80 -6.37
CA TYR A 38 -25.24 1.73 -5.66
C TYR A 38 -26.02 1.41 -4.37
N GLU A 39 -26.95 0.48 -4.47
CA GLU A 39 -27.62 -0.12 -3.34
C GLU A 39 -26.83 -1.36 -2.92
N ILE A 40 -26.16 -1.27 -1.77
CA ILE A 40 -25.75 -2.47 -1.05
C ILE A 40 -27.05 -3.07 -0.55
N LEU A 41 -27.56 -4.03 -1.31
CA LEU A 41 -28.74 -4.77 -0.93
C LEU A 41 -28.32 -5.66 0.23
N GLY A 42 -28.66 -5.27 1.46
CA GLY A 42 -28.23 -5.96 2.67
C GLY A 42 -28.48 -7.48 2.62
N HIS A 43 -29.59 -7.91 2.01
CA HIS A 43 -29.91 -9.33 1.83
C HIS A 43 -28.90 -10.11 0.96
N LYS A 44 -28.09 -9.44 0.15
CA LYS A 44 -27.01 -10.04 -0.64
C LYS A 44 -25.68 -10.14 0.11
N VAL A 45 -25.60 -9.65 1.35
CA VAL A 45 -24.40 -9.81 2.19
C VAL A 45 -24.72 -10.78 3.31
N ILE A 46 -23.98 -11.88 3.35
CA ILE A 46 -24.17 -12.96 4.33
C ILE A 46 -23.00 -12.97 5.30
N LEU A 47 -23.30 -12.97 6.59
CA LEU A 47 -22.33 -13.11 7.68
C LEU A 47 -22.61 -14.42 8.44
N GLN A 48 -21.55 -15.11 8.84
CA GLN A 48 -21.61 -16.30 9.68
C GLN A 48 -20.59 -16.19 10.80
N LEU A 49 -21.04 -16.25 12.05
CA LEU A 49 -20.15 -16.28 13.21
C LEU A 49 -19.44 -17.64 13.32
N VAL A 50 -18.23 -17.62 13.85
CA VAL A 50 -17.37 -18.78 14.06
C VAL A 50 -17.05 -18.89 15.54
N SER A 51 -17.29 -20.07 16.12
CA SER A 51 -16.96 -20.36 17.51
C SER A 51 -15.45 -20.38 17.76
N SER A 52 -15.00 -19.76 18.86
CA SER A 52 -13.63 -19.89 19.36
C SER A 52 -13.43 -21.06 20.33
N VAL A 53 -14.52 -21.65 20.83
CA VAL A 53 -14.49 -22.62 21.94
C VAL A 53 -14.76 -24.03 21.44
N HIS A 54 -15.80 -24.21 20.62
CA HIS A 54 -16.26 -25.52 20.20
C HIS A 54 -15.94 -25.76 18.73
N GLY A 55 -15.08 -26.74 18.49
CA GLY A 55 -14.81 -27.27 17.15
C GLY A 55 -15.94 -28.19 16.66
N ASP A 56 -16.06 -28.32 15.35
CA ASP A 56 -16.83 -29.36 14.70
C ASP A 56 -16.21 -30.74 15.03
N GLN A 57 -17.05 -31.76 15.21
CA GLN A 57 -16.64 -33.10 15.62
C GLN A 57 -15.92 -33.89 14.49
N GLY A 58 -15.69 -33.25 13.35
CA GLY A 58 -14.93 -33.80 12.23
C GLY A 58 -13.40 -33.75 12.41
N LYS A 59 -12.67 -34.33 11.44
CA LYS A 59 -11.20 -34.48 11.45
C LYS A 59 -10.40 -33.19 11.64
N THR A 60 -10.98 -32.02 11.37
CA THR A 60 -10.24 -30.74 11.31
C THR A 60 -10.39 -29.85 12.54
N LEU A 61 -11.21 -30.21 13.55
CA LEU A 61 -11.43 -29.43 14.79
C LEU A 61 -11.74 -27.93 14.56
N LYS A 62 -12.22 -27.56 13.38
CA LYS A 62 -12.54 -26.16 13.03
C LYS A 62 -13.69 -25.66 13.87
N GLY A 63 -13.61 -24.43 14.35
CA GLY A 63 -14.70 -23.76 15.06
C GLY A 63 -16.02 -23.89 14.32
N LYS A 64 -17.06 -24.31 15.07
CA LYS A 64 -18.42 -24.49 14.54
C LYS A 64 -18.92 -23.17 13.93
N LEU A 65 -19.58 -23.29 12.79
CA LEU A 65 -20.22 -22.18 12.11
C LEU A 65 -21.64 -21.97 12.63
N GLY A 66 -22.01 -20.71 12.85
CA GLY A 66 -23.40 -20.33 13.08
C GLY A 66 -24.24 -20.33 11.81
N ASN A 67 -25.54 -20.12 12.01
CA ASN A 67 -26.49 -19.93 10.92
C ASN A 67 -26.12 -18.68 10.09
N PRO A 68 -26.31 -18.72 8.76
CA PRO A 68 -26.17 -17.54 7.91
C PRO A 68 -27.14 -16.43 8.32
N SER A 69 -26.62 -15.22 8.51
CA SER A 69 -27.40 -14.02 8.78
C SER A 69 -27.20 -12.98 7.69
N HIS A 70 -28.29 -12.33 7.31
CA HIS A 70 -28.30 -11.30 6.28
C HIS A 70 -28.12 -9.92 6.90
N LEU A 71 -27.36 -9.07 6.21
CA LEU A 71 -27.24 -7.67 6.58
C LEU A 71 -28.58 -6.94 6.32
N ARG A 72 -28.96 -6.02 7.19
CA ARG A 72 -30.16 -5.18 7.06
C ARG A 72 -29.74 -3.71 7.14
N ASP A 73 -30.28 -2.91 6.23
CA ASP A 73 -30.03 -1.47 6.22
C ASP A 73 -30.87 -0.80 7.32
N GLU A 74 -30.21 0.01 8.15
CA GLU A 74 -30.86 0.72 9.25
C GLU A 74 -30.93 2.24 8.99
N ASN A 75 -30.26 2.81 7.97
CA ASN A 75 -30.10 4.26 7.88
C ASN A 75 -30.38 4.93 6.52
N LYS A 76 -31.30 5.91 6.58
CA LYS A 76 -31.41 7.07 5.70
C LYS A 76 -30.44 8.15 6.21
N SER A 77 -29.48 8.57 5.38
CA SER A 77 -28.59 9.74 5.54
C SER A 77 -27.34 9.60 6.45
N GLY A 78 -26.18 9.43 5.81
CA GLY A 78 -24.82 9.53 6.38
C GLY A 78 -23.75 9.09 5.36
N SER A 79 -22.52 9.62 5.43
CA SER A 79 -21.41 9.22 4.55
C SER A 79 -20.87 7.81 4.88
N GLU A 80 -21.00 7.38 6.14
CA GLU A 80 -20.83 5.99 6.57
C GLU A 80 -22.19 5.34 6.74
N SER A 81 -22.37 4.20 6.07
CA SER A 81 -23.63 3.47 6.12
C SER A 81 -23.52 2.44 7.24
N LYS A 82 -24.21 2.70 8.35
CA LYS A 82 -24.39 1.78 9.47
C LYS A 82 -25.45 0.75 9.09
N PHE A 83 -25.13 -0.53 9.25
CA PHE A 83 -26.04 -1.65 9.00
C PHE A 83 -26.18 -2.51 10.25
N CYS A 84 -27.27 -3.25 10.33
CA CYS A 84 -27.53 -4.18 11.41
C CYS A 84 -27.62 -5.62 10.91
N VAL A 85 -27.24 -6.55 11.77
CA VAL A 85 -27.36 -7.98 11.54
C VAL A 85 -27.79 -8.63 12.85
N THR A 86 -28.61 -9.66 12.79
CA THR A 86 -28.95 -10.44 13.99
C THR A 86 -28.59 -11.89 13.75
N PHE A 87 -27.90 -12.48 14.71
CA PHE A 87 -27.45 -13.86 14.67
C PHE A 87 -28.25 -14.71 15.64
N GLU A 88 -28.76 -15.84 15.16
CA GLU A 88 -29.22 -16.93 16.03
C GLU A 88 -27.98 -17.64 16.57
N TRP A 89 -27.71 -17.51 17.87
CA TRP A 89 -26.49 -18.03 18.48
C TRP A 89 -26.79 -18.78 19.78
N ASP A 90 -26.51 -20.08 19.77
CA ASP A 90 -26.62 -20.96 20.94
C ASP A 90 -25.30 -20.91 21.72
N HIS A 91 -25.27 -20.13 22.80
CA HIS A 91 -24.07 -19.98 23.64
C HIS A 91 -23.65 -21.28 24.32
N GLU A 92 -24.56 -22.22 24.58
CA GLU A 92 -24.22 -23.48 25.23
C GLU A 92 -23.54 -24.45 24.26
N VAL A 93 -23.96 -24.45 22.99
CA VAL A 93 -23.44 -25.36 21.97
C VAL A 93 -22.26 -24.78 21.18
N LEU A 94 -22.26 -23.46 20.97
CA LEU A 94 -21.29 -22.73 20.15
C LEU A 94 -20.33 -21.87 20.99
N GLY A 95 -20.59 -21.63 22.28
CA GLY A 95 -19.67 -20.87 23.13
C GLY A 95 -19.50 -19.42 22.64
N ALA A 96 -18.29 -18.88 22.82
CA ALA A 96 -17.98 -17.51 22.42
C ALA A 96 -17.68 -17.38 20.90
N PRO A 97 -18.17 -16.33 20.22
CA PRO A 97 -17.76 -16.03 18.85
C PRO A 97 -16.33 -15.46 18.84
N GLY A 98 -15.46 -15.96 17.96
CA GLY A 98 -14.08 -15.46 17.81
C GLY A 98 -13.67 -15.05 16.41
N ALA A 99 -14.48 -15.38 15.40
CA ALA A 99 -14.33 -14.88 14.05
C ALA A 99 -15.70 -14.79 13.37
N PHE A 100 -15.75 -14.17 12.20
CA PHE A 100 -16.89 -14.29 11.31
C PHE A 100 -16.43 -14.39 9.86
N ILE A 101 -17.24 -15.05 9.05
CA ILE A 101 -17.07 -15.16 7.61
C ILE A 101 -18.10 -14.27 6.94
N ILE A 102 -17.67 -13.46 5.97
CA ILE A 102 -18.54 -12.61 5.15
C ILE A 102 -18.46 -13.01 3.68
N LYS A 103 -19.62 -13.05 3.03
CA LYS A 103 -19.77 -13.26 1.58
C LYS A 103 -20.61 -12.14 0.99
N ASN A 104 -20.07 -11.48 -0.02
CA ASN A 104 -20.74 -10.41 -0.75
C ASN A 104 -21.30 -10.96 -2.07
N PHE A 105 -22.61 -11.02 -2.23
CA PHE A 105 -23.28 -11.41 -3.47
C PHE A 105 -23.80 -10.20 -4.27
N ASN A 106 -23.38 -8.98 -3.90
CA ASN A 106 -23.58 -7.82 -4.75
C ASN A 106 -22.58 -7.84 -5.92
N THR A 107 -22.86 -7.06 -6.96
CA THR A 107 -21.96 -6.84 -8.10
C THR A 107 -20.76 -5.98 -7.73
N SER A 108 -20.91 -5.13 -6.71
CA SER A 108 -19.91 -4.14 -6.30
C SER A 108 -19.26 -4.53 -4.98
N GLU A 109 -17.99 -4.15 -4.83
CA GLU A 109 -17.26 -4.23 -3.57
C GLU A 109 -17.64 -3.11 -2.60
N PHE A 110 -17.38 -3.34 -1.32
CA PHE A 110 -17.47 -2.33 -0.27
C PHE A 110 -16.29 -2.44 0.69
N TYR A 111 -16.02 -1.38 1.43
CA TYR A 111 -14.99 -1.39 2.46
C TYR A 111 -15.61 -1.67 3.83
N LEU A 112 -15.24 -2.79 4.44
CA LEU A 112 -15.70 -3.20 5.75
C LEU A 112 -14.80 -2.59 6.82
N LYS A 113 -15.33 -1.70 7.66
CA LYS A 113 -14.57 -1.09 8.77
C LYS A 113 -14.57 -2.01 9.98
N SER A 114 -15.75 -2.40 10.45
CA SER A 114 -15.89 -3.23 11.65
C SER A 114 -17.24 -3.94 11.77
N LEU A 115 -17.28 -4.97 12.61
CA LEU A 115 -18.49 -5.57 13.18
C LEU A 115 -18.38 -5.46 14.71
N THR A 116 -19.48 -5.08 15.36
CA THR A 116 -19.58 -5.01 16.82
C THR A 116 -20.81 -5.80 17.24
N LEU A 117 -20.64 -6.84 18.06
CA LEU A 117 -21.73 -7.62 18.62
C LEU A 117 -22.12 -7.05 19.99
N GLU A 118 -23.39 -6.69 20.13
CA GLU A 118 -23.94 -6.17 21.37
C GLU A 118 -23.92 -7.26 22.45
N ALA A 119 -23.48 -6.89 23.65
CA ALA A 119 -23.51 -7.79 24.79
C ALA A 119 -24.97 -8.06 25.19
N SER A 120 -25.31 -9.33 25.43
CA SER A 120 -26.64 -9.72 25.91
C SER A 120 -26.91 -9.30 27.36
N ASP A 121 -25.84 -9.04 28.12
CA ASP A 121 -25.85 -8.57 29.50
C ASP A 121 -24.93 -7.34 29.61
N PRO A 122 -25.35 -6.23 30.22
CA PRO A 122 -24.50 -5.05 30.42
C PRO A 122 -23.24 -5.29 31.27
N SER A 123 -23.12 -6.45 31.93
CA SER A 123 -21.91 -6.88 32.64
C SER A 123 -20.88 -7.60 31.75
N GLN A 124 -21.23 -7.94 30.51
CA GLN A 124 -20.34 -8.58 29.55
C GLN A 124 -19.74 -7.58 28.57
N ASP A 125 -18.48 -7.81 28.17
CA ASP A 125 -17.80 -6.99 27.20
C ASP A 125 -18.41 -7.16 25.80
N THR A 126 -18.48 -6.04 25.08
CA THR A 126 -18.92 -6.01 23.69
C THR A 126 -17.87 -6.68 22.80
N VAL A 127 -18.27 -7.60 21.91
CA VAL A 127 -17.31 -8.30 21.03
C VAL A 127 -17.07 -7.47 19.78
N GLN A 128 -15.83 -7.01 19.59
CA GLN A 128 -15.46 -6.13 18.47
C GLN A 128 -14.55 -6.83 17.46
N PHE A 129 -14.83 -6.62 16.19
CA PHE A 129 -14.04 -7.07 15.06
C PHE A 129 -13.57 -5.85 14.25
N VAL A 130 -12.28 -5.54 14.30
CA VAL A 130 -11.67 -4.46 13.52
C VAL A 130 -11.21 -5.03 12.19
N CYS A 131 -11.89 -4.65 11.09
CA CYS A 131 -11.75 -5.31 9.79
C CYS A 131 -10.88 -4.51 8.81
N ASN A 132 -11.21 -3.23 8.59
CA ASN A 132 -10.51 -2.31 7.69
C ASN A 132 -10.04 -2.93 6.37
N SER A 133 -10.95 -3.54 5.62
CA SER A 133 -10.60 -4.28 4.39
C SER A 133 -11.70 -4.22 3.33
N TRP A 134 -11.30 -4.26 2.06
CA TRP A 134 -12.22 -4.36 0.93
C TRP A 134 -12.80 -5.77 0.78
N VAL A 135 -14.13 -5.87 0.60
CA VAL A 135 -14.85 -7.13 0.38
C VAL A 135 -15.45 -7.13 -1.03
N TYR A 136 -14.81 -7.86 -1.94
CA TYR A 136 -15.26 -8.04 -3.32
C TYR A 136 -16.39 -9.07 -3.44
N PRO A 137 -17.08 -9.13 -4.60
CA PRO A 137 -18.04 -10.18 -4.89
C PRO A 137 -17.47 -11.58 -4.65
N ALA A 138 -18.27 -12.47 -4.05
CA ALA A 138 -17.84 -13.78 -3.58
C ALA A 138 -17.27 -14.68 -4.68
N GLU A 139 -17.69 -14.47 -5.94
CA GLU A 139 -17.16 -15.14 -7.13
C GLU A 139 -15.66 -14.88 -7.38
N LYS A 140 -15.10 -13.80 -6.81
CA LYS A 140 -13.68 -13.47 -6.93
C LYS A 140 -12.80 -14.24 -5.94
N TYR A 141 -13.41 -14.85 -4.92
CA TYR A 141 -12.69 -15.56 -3.86
C TYR A 141 -12.91 -17.07 -3.94
N LYS A 142 -11.90 -17.85 -3.54
CA LYS A 142 -12.02 -19.31 -3.39
C LYS A 142 -12.89 -19.69 -2.19
N SER A 143 -12.91 -18.85 -1.16
CA SER A 143 -13.66 -19.02 0.08
C SER A 143 -14.18 -17.68 0.59
N GLY A 144 -15.11 -17.71 1.55
CA GLY A 144 -15.58 -16.49 2.21
C GLY A 144 -14.44 -15.77 2.95
N ARG A 145 -14.56 -14.45 3.08
CA ARG A 145 -13.57 -13.63 3.78
C ARG A 145 -13.76 -13.79 5.27
N ILE A 146 -12.70 -14.10 6.00
CA ILE A 146 -12.74 -14.26 7.45
C ILE A 146 -12.15 -13.03 8.15
N PHE A 147 -12.74 -12.67 9.29
CA PHE A 147 -12.27 -11.62 10.18
C PHE A 147 -12.29 -12.12 11.62
N PHE A 148 -11.23 -11.83 12.37
CA PHE A 148 -11.08 -12.28 13.75
C PHE A 148 -11.45 -11.18 14.74
N VAL A 149 -11.83 -11.59 15.95
CA VAL A 149 -12.06 -10.66 17.07
C VAL A 149 -10.77 -9.89 17.40
N ASN A 150 -10.89 -8.69 17.97
CA ASN A 150 -9.77 -7.81 18.32
C ASN A 150 -8.93 -8.29 19.52
N GLN A 151 -8.80 -9.60 19.72
CA GLN A 151 -7.95 -10.17 20.75
C GLN A 151 -6.66 -10.70 20.12
N ALA A 152 -5.52 -10.29 20.65
CA ALA A 152 -4.21 -10.71 20.18
C ALA A 152 -3.82 -12.05 20.84
N TRP A 153 -3.37 -13.01 20.02
CA TRP A 153 -2.87 -14.30 20.48
C TRP A 153 -1.56 -14.68 19.79
N LEU A 154 -0.61 -15.21 20.57
CA LEU A 154 0.50 -15.96 20.00
C LEU A 154 -0.01 -17.23 19.29
N PRO A 155 0.76 -17.83 18.36
CA PRO A 155 0.37 -19.07 17.70
C PRO A 155 0.02 -20.20 18.70
N SER A 156 0.78 -20.32 19.80
CA SER A 156 0.54 -21.31 20.86
C SER A 156 -0.75 -21.06 21.65
N GLU A 157 -1.12 -19.79 21.83
CA GLU A 157 -2.27 -19.34 22.62
C GLU A 157 -3.56 -19.26 21.80
N THR A 158 -3.46 -19.38 20.47
CA THR A 158 -4.63 -19.29 19.58
C THR A 158 -5.62 -20.38 19.97
N PRO A 159 -6.91 -20.04 20.23
CA PRO A 159 -7.93 -21.01 20.57
C PRO A 159 -7.96 -22.14 19.55
N ALA A 160 -8.01 -23.39 20.02
CA ALA A 160 -7.84 -24.57 19.17
C ALA A 160 -8.82 -24.57 17.96
N ALA A 161 -10.05 -24.11 18.19
CA ALA A 161 -11.09 -23.97 17.17
C ALA A 161 -10.73 -22.98 16.04
N LEU A 162 -9.88 -21.97 16.30
CA LEU A 162 -9.51 -20.93 15.34
C LEU A 162 -8.18 -21.20 14.62
N ARG A 163 -7.39 -22.19 15.05
CA ARG A 163 -6.05 -22.45 14.50
C ARG A 163 -6.06 -22.74 13.01
N VAL A 164 -6.96 -23.61 12.56
CA VAL A 164 -7.04 -23.95 11.13
C VAL A 164 -7.49 -22.76 10.30
N TYR A 165 -8.44 -21.95 10.79
CA TYR A 165 -8.84 -20.72 10.11
C TYR A 165 -7.70 -19.71 10.01
N ARG A 166 -6.88 -19.58 11.05
CA ARG A 166 -5.67 -18.74 11.07
C ARG A 166 -4.66 -19.21 10.02
N GLU A 167 -4.40 -20.51 9.95
CA GLU A 167 -3.47 -21.10 8.97
C GLU A 167 -3.99 -20.96 7.52
N GLU A 168 -5.28 -21.17 7.29
CA GLU A 168 -5.90 -21.01 5.98
C GLU A 168 -5.84 -19.55 5.49
N GLU A 169 -6.10 -18.57 6.36
CA GLU A 169 -5.94 -17.15 6.01
C GLU A 169 -4.48 -16.84 5.64
N LEU A 170 -3.50 -17.34 6.41
CA LEU A 170 -2.08 -17.16 6.08
C LEU A 170 -1.69 -17.80 4.74
N LEU A 171 -2.22 -18.99 4.42
CA LEU A 171 -1.98 -19.64 3.13
C LEU A 171 -2.60 -18.85 1.98
N MET A 172 -3.80 -18.30 2.16
CA MET A 172 -4.42 -17.44 1.16
C MET A 172 -3.61 -16.15 0.93
N LEU A 173 -3.10 -15.53 2.01
CA LEU A 173 -2.26 -14.33 1.93
C LEU A 173 -0.90 -14.60 1.28
N ARG A 174 -0.32 -15.80 1.39
CA ARG A 174 0.92 -16.16 0.68
C ARG A 174 0.70 -16.46 -0.80
N GLY A 175 -0.49 -16.92 -1.17
CA GLY A 175 -0.77 -17.38 -2.53
C GLY A 175 0.01 -18.65 -2.89
N ASN A 176 0.25 -18.85 -4.19
CA ASN A 176 0.90 -20.05 -4.72
C ASN A 176 2.14 -19.77 -5.58
N GLY A 177 2.62 -18.52 -5.61
CA GLY A 177 3.78 -18.11 -6.41
C GLY A 177 3.57 -18.04 -7.93
N THR A 178 2.34 -18.23 -8.42
CA THR A 178 2.06 -18.35 -9.86
C THR A 178 0.94 -17.42 -10.32
N GLY A 179 0.86 -17.20 -11.63
CA GLY A 179 -0.19 -16.41 -12.26
C GLY A 179 -0.09 -14.90 -12.03
N LYS A 180 -0.87 -14.15 -12.81
CA LYS A 180 -1.00 -12.70 -12.68
C LYS A 180 -1.98 -12.36 -11.57
N LEU A 181 -1.53 -11.54 -10.62
CA LEU A 181 -2.36 -11.07 -9.52
C LEU A 181 -3.35 -10.01 -10.00
N GLN A 182 -4.57 -10.10 -9.47
CA GLN A 182 -5.72 -9.27 -9.83
C GLN A 182 -6.00 -8.24 -8.74
N GLU A 183 -6.78 -7.20 -9.07
CA GLU A 183 -7.05 -6.09 -8.15
C GLU A 183 -7.60 -6.54 -6.79
N TRP A 184 -8.46 -7.56 -6.75
CA TRP A 184 -9.08 -8.06 -5.52
C TRP A 184 -8.19 -9.02 -4.71
N ASP A 185 -7.03 -9.42 -5.23
CA ASP A 185 -6.13 -10.35 -4.56
C ASP A 185 -5.43 -9.68 -3.37
N ARG A 186 -5.23 -10.44 -2.31
CA ARG A 186 -4.50 -10.05 -1.08
C ARG A 186 -3.21 -10.85 -0.91
N VAL A 187 -2.55 -11.17 -2.03
CA VAL A 187 -1.39 -12.06 -2.05
C VAL A 187 -0.11 -11.25 -1.84
N TYR A 188 0.61 -11.56 -0.77
CA TYR A 188 1.92 -11.03 -0.43
C TYR A 188 2.97 -12.07 -0.78
N ASP A 189 3.74 -11.79 -1.82
CA ASP A 189 4.81 -12.66 -2.30
C ASP A 189 5.96 -11.81 -2.86
N TYR A 190 7.10 -12.43 -3.10
CA TYR A 190 8.34 -11.77 -3.45
C TYR A 190 8.72 -11.97 -4.91
N ASP A 191 9.35 -10.96 -5.48
CA ASP A 191 10.01 -11.05 -6.77
C ASP A 191 11.19 -10.06 -6.84
N CYS A 192 12.05 -10.19 -7.85
CA CYS A 192 13.18 -9.29 -8.07
C CYS A 192 12.73 -8.02 -8.81
N TYR A 193 13.60 -7.02 -8.88
CA TYR A 193 13.37 -5.84 -9.71
C TYR A 193 13.71 -6.16 -11.17
N ASN A 194 12.83 -6.94 -11.79
CA ASN A 194 12.89 -7.35 -13.19
C ASN A 194 11.85 -6.64 -14.07
N ASP A 195 11.18 -5.61 -13.54
CA ASP A 195 10.11 -4.86 -14.19
C ASP A 195 10.45 -3.37 -14.45
N LEU A 196 11.70 -3.00 -14.20
CA LEU A 196 12.22 -1.64 -14.43
C LEU A 196 12.60 -1.37 -15.90
N GLY A 197 12.95 -2.42 -16.65
CA GLY A 197 13.26 -2.33 -18.08
C GLY A 197 12.01 -2.43 -18.97
N ASP A 198 12.17 -2.05 -20.24
CA ASP A 198 11.17 -2.22 -21.28
C ASP A 198 11.80 -2.70 -22.60
N PRO A 199 12.44 -3.89 -22.61
CA PRO A 199 13.20 -4.37 -23.77
C PRO A 199 12.33 -4.61 -25.01
N ASP A 200 11.01 -4.71 -24.85
CA ASP A 200 10.06 -4.82 -25.97
C ASP A 200 10.08 -3.55 -26.86
N ASN A 201 10.45 -2.39 -26.29
CA ASN A 201 10.64 -1.13 -27.00
C ASN A 201 12.07 -0.91 -27.51
N GLY A 202 12.97 -1.88 -27.34
CA GLY A 202 14.33 -1.88 -27.88
C GLY A 202 15.44 -1.95 -26.83
N PRO A 203 16.70 -2.17 -27.25
CA PRO A 203 17.82 -2.45 -26.36
C PRO A 203 18.17 -1.29 -25.42
N LEU A 204 17.91 -0.04 -25.82
CA LEU A 204 18.15 1.15 -24.99
C LEU A 204 17.25 1.20 -23.74
N TYR A 205 16.12 0.50 -23.78
CA TYR A 205 15.16 0.43 -22.67
C TYR A 205 15.37 -0.82 -21.80
N ALA A 206 16.28 -1.72 -22.18
CA ALA A 206 16.62 -2.89 -21.38
C ALA A 206 17.37 -2.46 -20.11
N ARG A 207 17.10 -3.13 -18.99
CA ARG A 207 17.78 -2.91 -17.70
C ARG A 207 18.14 -4.27 -17.09
N PRO A 208 19.28 -4.36 -16.37
CA PRO A 208 19.61 -5.58 -15.64
C PRO A 208 18.57 -5.84 -14.55
N VAL A 209 18.36 -7.12 -14.22
CA VAL A 209 17.52 -7.53 -13.09
C VAL A 209 18.28 -7.28 -11.80
N LEU A 210 17.67 -6.56 -10.85
CA LEU A 210 18.26 -6.33 -9.54
C LEU A 210 17.66 -7.30 -8.51
N GLY A 211 18.52 -8.07 -7.85
CA GLY A 211 18.16 -9.13 -6.92
C GLY A 211 18.27 -10.53 -7.54
N GLY A 212 18.55 -11.53 -6.68
CA GLY A 212 18.65 -12.93 -7.10
C GLY A 212 19.98 -13.34 -7.74
N SER A 213 20.94 -12.42 -7.84
CA SER A 213 22.31 -12.68 -8.28
C SER A 213 23.34 -12.06 -7.33
N VAL A 214 24.57 -12.57 -7.37
CA VAL A 214 25.72 -12.03 -6.63
C VAL A 214 26.23 -10.73 -7.27
N GLU A 215 26.08 -10.60 -8.59
CA GLU A 215 26.52 -9.42 -9.35
C GLU A 215 25.63 -8.21 -9.08
N HIS A 216 24.31 -8.42 -8.99
CA HIS A 216 23.33 -7.38 -8.72
C HIS A 216 22.50 -7.75 -7.48
N PRO A 217 23.08 -7.76 -6.27
CA PRO A 217 22.35 -8.05 -5.06
C PRO A 217 21.38 -6.88 -4.78
N TYR A 218 20.14 -7.22 -4.45
CA TYR A 218 19.12 -6.21 -4.14
C TYR A 218 17.99 -6.80 -3.31
N LEU A 219 17.29 -5.92 -2.57
CA LEU A 219 16.08 -6.28 -1.85
C LEU A 219 15.01 -6.81 -2.81
N ARG A 220 14.07 -7.61 -2.27
CA ARG A 220 12.91 -8.07 -3.04
C ARG A 220 11.80 -7.03 -3.02
N ARG A 221 10.95 -7.07 -4.03
CA ARG A 221 9.72 -6.28 -4.14
C ARG A 221 8.49 -7.19 -4.06
N GLY A 222 7.32 -6.58 -3.95
CA GLY A 222 6.04 -7.29 -4.04
C GLY A 222 5.81 -7.88 -5.44
N ARG A 223 5.55 -9.18 -5.51
CA ARG A 223 5.25 -9.90 -6.75
C ARG A 223 3.99 -9.34 -7.41
N THR A 224 4.00 -9.25 -8.73
CA THR A 224 2.86 -8.78 -9.56
C THR A 224 2.40 -9.85 -10.55
N GLY A 225 3.34 -10.67 -11.04
CA GLY A 225 3.04 -11.82 -11.89
C GLY A 225 2.54 -11.46 -13.29
N ARG A 226 2.82 -10.25 -13.81
CA ARG A 226 2.56 -9.94 -15.22
C ARG A 226 3.40 -10.88 -16.10
N PRO A 227 2.96 -11.14 -17.35
CA PRO A 227 3.73 -11.99 -18.25
C PRO A 227 5.14 -11.43 -18.49
N PRO A 228 6.11 -12.29 -18.86
CA PRO A 228 7.43 -11.84 -19.25
C PRO A 228 7.38 -11.00 -20.53
N SER A 229 8.40 -10.14 -20.72
CA SER A 229 8.63 -9.39 -21.96
C SER A 229 8.71 -10.34 -23.17
N LYS A 230 8.33 -9.85 -24.35
CA LYS A 230 8.42 -10.63 -25.58
C LYS A 230 9.86 -10.75 -26.07
N ALA A 231 10.65 -9.70 -25.91
CA ALA A 231 12.03 -9.57 -26.40
C ALA A 231 13.03 -10.36 -25.56
N VAL A 232 12.86 -10.43 -24.24
CA VAL A 232 13.78 -11.09 -23.32
C VAL A 232 13.01 -12.02 -22.39
N LYS A 233 12.84 -13.27 -22.83
CA LYS A 233 12.20 -14.34 -22.05
C LYS A 233 13.26 -15.21 -21.37
N PRO A 234 13.07 -15.66 -20.11
CA PRO A 234 11.95 -15.39 -19.17
C PRO A 234 12.31 -14.37 -18.06
N THR A 235 13.39 -13.61 -18.20
CA THR A 235 14.02 -12.90 -17.06
C THR A 235 13.36 -11.57 -16.70
N THR A 236 12.70 -10.90 -17.65
CA THR A 236 12.15 -9.55 -17.48
C THR A 236 10.63 -9.57 -17.55
N GLU A 237 9.97 -8.96 -16.56
CA GLU A 237 8.51 -8.82 -16.54
C GLU A 237 8.06 -7.70 -17.48
N SER A 238 6.93 -7.91 -18.18
CA SER A 238 6.37 -6.91 -19.09
C SER A 238 5.98 -5.61 -18.36
N ARG A 239 6.24 -4.48 -19.03
CA ARG A 239 5.93 -3.15 -18.50
C ARG A 239 4.49 -2.75 -18.81
N LEU A 240 3.88 -1.98 -17.91
CA LEU A 240 2.62 -1.29 -18.18
C LEU A 240 2.89 0.03 -18.92
N PRO A 241 1.97 0.51 -19.77
CA PRO A 241 2.04 1.86 -20.31
C PRO A 241 2.24 2.89 -19.17
N GLN A 242 3.02 3.95 -19.41
CA GLN A 242 3.38 4.92 -18.36
C GLN A 242 2.14 5.53 -17.66
N ILE A 243 1.08 5.80 -18.41
CA ILE A 243 -0.21 6.29 -17.89
C ILE A 243 -0.93 5.31 -16.95
N ALA A 244 -0.59 4.02 -17.03
CA ALA A 244 -1.14 2.93 -16.22
C ALA A 244 -0.16 2.43 -15.16
N SER A 245 0.97 3.12 -14.93
CA SER A 245 1.94 2.75 -13.90
C SER A 245 1.34 2.74 -12.49
N PHE A 246 0.33 3.57 -12.22
CA PHE A 246 -0.43 3.57 -10.97
C PHE A 246 -1.38 2.36 -10.82
N ALA A 247 -1.54 1.54 -11.87
CA ALA A 247 -2.29 0.29 -11.84
C ALA A 247 -1.39 -0.93 -11.59
N ILE A 248 -0.12 -0.75 -11.22
CA ILE A 248 0.73 -1.84 -10.72
C ILE A 248 0.04 -2.48 -9.52
N TYR A 249 -0.04 -3.80 -9.54
CA TYR A 249 -0.68 -4.56 -8.47
C TYR A 249 0.07 -4.34 -7.15
N VAL A 250 -0.72 -4.09 -6.11
CA VAL A 250 -0.36 -4.26 -4.70
C VAL A 250 -1.52 -4.99 -4.03
N PRO A 251 -1.30 -5.74 -2.93
CA PRO A 251 -2.38 -6.36 -2.18
C PRO A 251 -3.48 -5.35 -1.89
N ARG A 252 -4.74 -5.74 -2.08
CA ARG A 252 -5.85 -4.78 -2.23
C ARG A 252 -5.96 -3.75 -1.11
N ASP A 253 -5.68 -4.15 0.12
CA ASP A 253 -5.79 -3.32 1.31
C ASP A 253 -4.57 -2.38 1.50
N GLU A 254 -3.45 -2.62 0.80
CA GLU A 254 -2.27 -1.73 0.76
C GLU A 254 -2.42 -0.61 -0.27
N LYS A 255 -3.34 -0.76 -1.23
CA LYS A 255 -3.58 0.24 -2.26
C LYS A 255 -4.18 1.49 -1.62
N PHE A 256 -3.59 2.65 -1.92
CA PHE A 256 -4.12 3.93 -1.45
C PHE A 256 -5.62 4.07 -1.70
N SER A 257 -6.30 4.72 -0.76
CA SER A 257 -7.68 5.10 -0.98
C SER A 257 -7.77 6.02 -2.20
N PRO A 258 -8.91 5.98 -2.90
CA PRO A 258 -9.20 6.86 -4.01
C PRO A 258 -8.69 8.30 -3.90
N LEU A 259 -9.11 8.99 -2.83
CA LEU A 259 -8.81 10.41 -2.59
C LEU A 259 -7.31 10.67 -2.46
N LYS A 260 -6.60 9.82 -1.72
CA LYS A 260 -5.13 9.92 -1.57
C LYS A 260 -4.42 9.66 -2.89
N MET A 261 -4.93 8.74 -3.71
CA MET A 261 -4.38 8.48 -5.03
C MET A 261 -4.58 9.68 -5.96
N THR A 262 -5.69 10.40 -5.88
CA THR A 262 -5.90 11.66 -6.62
C THR A 262 -4.89 12.73 -6.22
N ASP A 263 -4.58 12.87 -4.92
CA ASP A 263 -3.54 13.79 -4.46
C ASP A 263 -2.16 13.39 -4.99
N VAL A 264 -1.80 12.11 -4.89
CA VAL A 264 -0.54 11.58 -5.43
C VAL A 264 -0.46 11.79 -6.95
N LEU A 265 -1.54 11.50 -7.68
CA LEU A 265 -1.62 11.68 -9.14
C LEU A 265 -1.54 13.16 -9.53
N SER A 266 -2.24 14.04 -8.83
CA SER A 266 -2.21 15.48 -9.13
C SER A 266 -0.82 16.06 -8.85
N ASN A 267 -0.15 15.60 -7.80
CA ASN A 267 1.22 16.01 -7.49
C ASN A 267 2.22 15.39 -8.48
N ALA A 268 2.04 14.14 -8.88
CA ALA A 268 2.84 13.49 -9.91
C ALA A 268 2.62 14.15 -11.29
N GLN A 269 1.40 14.49 -11.67
CA GLN A 269 1.13 15.25 -12.89
C GLN A 269 1.79 16.64 -12.85
N LYS A 270 1.69 17.37 -11.73
CA LYS A 270 2.39 18.65 -11.54
C LYS A 270 3.92 18.50 -11.60
N ALA A 271 4.46 17.41 -11.06
CA ALA A 271 5.90 17.14 -11.03
C ALA A 271 6.45 16.63 -12.38
N ILE A 272 5.67 15.84 -13.11
CA ILE A 272 6.13 15.11 -14.30
C ILE A 272 5.64 15.76 -15.62
N ALA A 273 4.75 16.77 -15.57
CA ALA A 273 4.38 17.55 -16.75
C ALA A 273 5.60 18.18 -17.47
N GLN A 274 6.67 18.53 -16.74
CA GLN A 274 7.93 19.00 -17.33
C GLN A 274 8.77 17.87 -17.97
N VAL A 275 8.74 16.65 -17.42
CA VAL A 275 9.51 15.50 -17.92
C VAL A 275 8.83 14.84 -19.12
N PHE A 276 7.49 14.91 -19.22
CA PHE A 276 6.69 14.39 -20.33
C PHE A 276 6.48 15.39 -21.48
N ALA A 277 7.21 16.52 -21.49
CA ALA A 277 7.22 17.48 -22.58
C ALA A 277 7.29 16.87 -24.01
N PRO A 278 8.04 15.77 -24.28
CA PRO A 278 8.08 15.18 -25.62
C PRO A 278 6.74 14.60 -26.10
N GLN A 279 5.89 14.13 -25.19
CA GLN A 279 4.56 13.58 -25.53
C GLN A 279 3.49 14.68 -25.64
N LEU A 280 3.72 15.82 -24.97
CA LEU A 280 2.91 17.04 -25.07
C LEU A 280 3.36 17.98 -26.21
N ALA A 281 4.43 17.64 -26.93
CA ALA A 281 4.95 18.42 -28.06
C ALA A 281 3.92 18.65 -29.18
N SER A 282 2.82 17.88 -29.22
CA SER A 282 1.69 18.12 -30.12
C SER A 282 0.86 19.36 -29.77
N LEU A 283 1.08 20.01 -28.62
CA LEU A 283 0.35 21.20 -28.16
C LEU A 283 1.09 22.53 -28.40
N GLY A 284 2.21 22.51 -29.11
CA GLY A 284 2.99 23.70 -29.46
C GLY A 284 4.35 23.73 -28.76
N ASN A 285 5.35 24.29 -29.46
CA ASN A 285 6.76 24.31 -29.08
C ASN A 285 7.03 24.66 -27.61
N LEU A 286 7.18 23.64 -26.76
CA LEU A 286 7.90 23.74 -25.49
C LEU A 286 9.33 23.28 -25.76
N THR A 287 10.17 24.18 -26.27
CA THR A 287 11.62 23.99 -26.19
C THR A 287 12.01 24.14 -24.72
N LEU A 288 12.41 23.04 -24.08
CA LEU A 288 13.14 23.07 -22.80
C LEU A 288 14.51 23.70 -23.10
N ASN A 289 14.56 25.02 -23.15
CA ASN A 289 15.80 25.77 -23.30
C ASN A 289 16.63 25.64 -22.01
N GLU A 290 17.95 25.75 -22.13
CA GLU A 290 18.83 25.94 -20.98
C GLU A 290 18.42 27.22 -20.23
N PHE A 291 18.55 27.23 -18.90
CA PHE A 291 18.42 28.47 -18.13
C PHE A 291 19.62 29.36 -18.45
N ASN A 292 19.36 30.62 -18.85
CA ASN A 292 20.45 31.56 -19.18
C ASN A 292 20.98 32.28 -17.93
N SER A 293 20.25 32.21 -16.81
CA SER A 293 20.63 32.84 -15.55
C SER A 293 19.96 32.17 -14.34
N PHE A 294 20.49 32.41 -13.13
CA PHE A 294 19.81 32.02 -11.89
C PHE A 294 18.47 32.73 -11.71
N GLU A 295 18.32 33.95 -12.25
CA GLU A 295 17.04 34.64 -12.25
C GLU A 295 15.98 33.86 -13.03
N ASP A 296 16.36 33.22 -14.15
CA ASP A 296 15.45 32.38 -14.93
C ASP A 296 15.01 31.13 -14.16
N VAL A 297 15.88 30.57 -13.31
CA VAL A 297 15.53 29.47 -12.39
C VAL A 297 14.56 29.96 -11.32
N LEU A 298 14.81 31.14 -10.73
CA LEU A 298 13.98 31.70 -9.67
C LEU A 298 12.57 32.08 -10.17
N LYS A 299 12.46 32.54 -11.43
CA LYS A 299 11.18 32.87 -12.10
C LYS A 299 10.21 31.69 -12.18
N VAL A 300 10.69 30.44 -12.10
CA VAL A 300 9.85 29.23 -12.05
C VAL A 300 8.95 29.21 -10.80
N TYR A 301 9.37 29.87 -9.72
CA TYR A 301 8.67 29.93 -8.44
C TYR A 301 7.90 31.24 -8.23
N GLU A 302 8.02 32.21 -9.15
CA GLU A 302 7.38 33.53 -9.03
C GLU A 302 5.93 33.53 -9.58
N PRO A 303 5.01 34.29 -8.95
CA PRO A 303 3.62 34.36 -9.43
C PRO A 303 3.52 35.09 -10.78
N GLY A 304 2.88 34.47 -11.78
CA GLY A 304 2.52 35.13 -13.04
C GLY A 304 3.47 34.90 -14.22
N SER A 305 4.51 34.07 -14.07
CA SER A 305 5.42 33.69 -15.16
C SER A 305 4.69 32.92 -16.27
N PRO A 306 4.66 33.41 -17.53
CA PRO A 306 4.00 32.71 -18.63
C PRO A 306 4.72 31.39 -18.96
N GLY A 307 3.98 30.29 -19.05
CA GLY A 307 4.47 29.01 -19.56
C GLY A 307 4.89 27.97 -18.51
N PHE A 308 4.87 28.31 -17.20
CA PHE A 308 5.27 27.37 -16.14
C PHE A 308 4.11 27.05 -15.19
N LEU A 309 3.94 25.76 -14.87
CA LEU A 309 3.11 25.34 -13.74
C LEU A 309 3.67 25.99 -12.47
N LYS A 310 2.83 26.63 -11.67
CA LYS A 310 3.24 27.30 -10.43
C LYS A 310 3.79 26.28 -9.42
N TYR A 311 5.11 26.25 -9.25
CA TYR A 311 5.73 25.47 -8.18
C TYR A 311 5.70 26.27 -6.87
N PRO A 312 5.53 25.61 -5.70
CA PRO A 312 5.70 26.29 -4.43
C PRO A 312 7.17 26.71 -4.25
N THR A 313 7.40 27.90 -3.70
CA THR A 313 8.74 28.39 -3.39
C THR A 313 9.44 27.43 -2.41
N PRO A 314 10.59 26.83 -2.79
CA PRO A 314 11.38 25.97 -1.91
C PRO A 314 11.75 26.68 -0.61
N HIS A 315 11.82 25.92 0.49
CA HIS A 315 12.10 26.47 1.82
C HIS A 315 13.45 27.19 1.87
N VAL A 316 14.48 26.62 1.21
CA VAL A 316 15.84 27.16 1.20
C VAL A 316 15.96 28.56 0.59
N ILE A 317 15.08 28.94 -0.34
CA ILE A 317 15.11 30.27 -0.99
C ILE A 317 14.02 31.23 -0.50
N ARG A 318 13.30 30.86 0.57
CA ARG A 318 12.14 31.64 1.05
C ARG A 318 12.57 32.97 1.67
N GLU A 319 13.59 32.92 2.51
CA GLU A 319 14.12 34.10 3.21
C GLU A 319 15.23 34.78 2.40
N ASP A 320 16.11 33.97 1.78
CA ASP A 320 17.23 34.46 1.00
C ASP A 320 17.39 33.63 -0.28
N LYS A 321 17.24 34.29 -1.44
CA LYS A 321 17.33 33.66 -2.77
C LYS A 321 18.76 33.21 -3.15
N SER A 322 19.76 33.64 -2.39
CA SER A 322 21.18 33.37 -2.62
C SER A 322 21.88 32.55 -1.53
N ALA A 323 21.23 32.28 -0.40
CA ALA A 323 21.84 31.59 0.74
C ALA A 323 22.45 30.22 0.38
N TRP A 324 21.79 29.44 -0.47
CA TRP A 324 22.28 28.14 -0.96
C TRP A 324 23.66 28.19 -1.66
N MET A 325 24.13 29.40 -2.04
CA MET A 325 25.43 29.61 -2.67
C MET A 325 26.56 29.82 -1.66
N SER A 326 26.27 29.92 -0.36
CA SER A 326 27.29 30.15 0.67
C SER A 326 27.93 28.84 1.15
N ASP A 327 29.20 28.93 1.54
CA ASP A 327 29.95 27.78 2.06
C ASP A 327 29.36 27.29 3.40
N GLU A 328 28.75 28.17 4.20
CA GLU A 328 28.09 27.83 5.46
C GLU A 328 26.85 26.96 5.26
N GLU A 329 26.01 27.32 4.29
CA GLU A 329 24.80 26.55 3.96
C GLU A 329 25.16 25.21 3.31
N PHE A 330 26.16 25.20 2.41
CA PHE A 330 26.70 23.96 1.86
C PHE A 330 27.27 23.04 2.96
N GLY A 331 28.08 23.59 3.86
CA GLY A 331 28.65 22.88 5.01
C GLY A 331 27.59 22.30 5.95
N ARG A 332 26.51 23.05 6.20
CA ARG A 332 25.38 22.58 7.00
C ARG A 332 24.65 21.41 6.34
N ASP A 333 24.44 21.46 5.03
CA ASP A 333 23.73 20.39 4.30
C ASP A 333 24.54 19.09 4.21
N VAL A 334 25.88 19.16 4.27
CA VAL A 334 26.77 17.99 4.24
C VAL A 334 27.19 17.50 5.64
N SER A 335 26.72 18.16 6.71
CA SER A 335 27.08 17.85 8.11
C SER A 335 26.74 16.43 8.59
N TRP A 336 26.03 15.64 7.79
CA TRP A 336 25.71 14.25 8.08
C TRP A 336 26.80 13.25 7.68
N ILE A 337 27.87 13.69 7.01
CA ILE A 337 28.99 12.84 6.60
C ILE A 337 29.92 12.59 7.81
N GLU A 338 30.17 11.32 8.14
CA GLU A 338 31.06 10.94 9.24
C GLU A 338 32.51 11.40 9.00
N PRO A 339 33.25 11.78 10.06
CA PRO A 339 34.65 12.20 9.93
C PRO A 339 35.49 11.07 9.34
N CYS A 340 36.28 11.41 8.31
CA CYS A 340 37.18 10.49 7.63
C CYS A 340 38.63 10.81 7.99
N GLU A 341 39.48 9.79 8.10
CA GLU A 341 40.92 9.95 8.28
C GLU A 341 41.52 10.84 7.18
N PHE A 342 42.48 11.71 7.55
CA PHE A 342 43.16 12.60 6.61
C PHE A 342 44.59 12.14 6.27
N PRO A 343 44.96 12.07 4.96
CA PRO A 343 44.11 12.31 3.80
C PRO A 343 43.12 11.15 3.57
N PRO A 344 41.95 11.41 2.96
CA PRO A 344 41.00 10.35 2.63
C PRO A 344 41.66 9.27 1.77
N THR A 345 41.42 8.01 2.12
CA THR A 345 41.97 6.85 1.41
C THR A 345 40.90 6.14 0.58
N SER A 346 41.32 5.59 -0.55
CA SER A 346 40.45 4.81 -1.44
C SER A 346 40.76 3.32 -1.34
N LYS A 347 39.70 2.50 -1.35
CA LYS A 347 39.80 1.02 -1.42
C LYS A 347 39.63 0.48 -2.85
N LEU A 348 39.52 1.37 -3.84
CA LEU A 348 39.41 0.98 -5.25
C LEU A 348 40.73 0.43 -5.78
N ASP A 349 40.66 -0.53 -6.70
CA ASP A 349 41.83 -1.16 -7.30
C ASP A 349 42.60 -0.18 -8.21
N PRO A 350 43.87 0.15 -7.89
CA PRO A 350 44.65 1.08 -8.70
C PRO A 350 45.00 0.57 -10.10
N LYS A 351 44.94 -0.75 -10.34
CA LYS A 351 45.15 -1.30 -11.69
C LYS A 351 43.99 -0.98 -12.63
N THR A 352 42.79 -0.86 -12.06
CA THR A 352 41.57 -0.57 -12.81
C THR A 352 41.35 0.94 -12.94
N PHE A 353 41.58 1.70 -11.87
CA PHE A 353 41.23 3.12 -11.80
C PHE A 353 42.43 4.09 -11.77
N GLY A 354 43.67 3.58 -11.82
CA GLY A 354 44.89 4.40 -11.73
C GLY A 354 45.25 4.78 -10.29
N ASP A 355 46.17 5.75 -10.11
CA ASP A 355 46.56 6.24 -8.79
C ASP A 355 45.37 6.89 -8.06
N GLN A 356 44.98 6.30 -6.93
CA GLN A 356 43.87 6.75 -6.09
C GLN A 356 44.34 7.58 -4.87
N THR A 357 45.62 7.94 -4.80
CA THR A 357 46.15 8.77 -3.72
C THR A 357 45.53 10.16 -3.79
N SER A 358 44.83 10.57 -2.74
CA SER A 358 44.25 11.92 -2.62
C SER A 358 45.31 12.98 -2.91
N LYS A 359 44.93 14.00 -3.68
CA LYS A 359 45.79 15.15 -4.01
C LYS A 359 45.56 16.34 -3.07
N ILE A 360 44.65 16.20 -2.11
CA ILE A 360 44.44 17.20 -1.05
C ILE A 360 45.61 17.10 -0.08
N THR A 361 46.31 18.21 0.11
CA THR A 361 47.49 18.30 0.98
C THR A 361 47.17 19.05 2.26
N ARG A 362 47.94 18.83 3.32
CA ARG A 362 47.74 19.45 4.63
C ARG A 362 47.88 20.96 4.54
N GLU A 363 48.88 21.41 3.77
CA GLU A 363 49.23 22.81 3.57
C GLU A 363 48.11 23.61 2.89
N GLN A 364 47.28 22.97 2.06
CA GLN A 364 46.16 23.62 1.37
C GLN A 364 45.01 23.98 2.31
N ILE A 365 44.81 23.21 3.38
CA ILE A 365 43.64 23.36 4.27
C ILE A 365 43.99 23.95 5.64
N GLN A 366 45.25 23.88 6.08
CA GLN A 366 45.68 24.29 7.42
C GLN A 366 45.29 25.73 7.79
N ASN A 367 45.24 26.65 6.83
CA ASN A 367 44.89 28.05 7.06
C ASN A 367 43.37 28.31 7.10
N GLN A 368 42.54 27.30 6.84
CA GLN A 368 41.07 27.39 6.79
C GLN A 368 40.40 26.64 7.96
N LEU A 369 41.18 26.24 8.98
CA LEU A 369 40.70 25.46 10.13
C LEU A 369 40.54 26.31 11.41
N ASP A 370 40.36 27.62 11.27
CA ASP A 370 40.17 28.56 12.40
C ASP A 370 41.20 28.43 13.54
N GLY A 371 42.44 28.09 13.18
CA GLY A 371 43.56 27.92 14.10
C GLY A 371 43.73 26.52 14.68
N MET A 372 42.87 25.56 14.33
CA MET A 372 43.03 24.15 14.67
C MET A 372 43.98 23.42 13.73
N THR A 373 44.66 22.39 14.24
CA THR A 373 45.41 21.41 13.45
C THR A 373 44.49 20.35 12.87
N ILE A 374 44.94 19.66 11.81
CA ILE A 374 44.16 18.58 11.18
C ILE A 374 43.91 17.44 12.17
N GLU A 375 44.87 17.16 13.05
CA GLU A 375 44.74 16.21 14.14
C GLU A 375 43.62 16.60 15.11
N GLU A 376 43.56 17.85 15.55
CA GLU A 376 42.53 18.36 16.47
C GLU A 376 41.11 18.34 15.87
N VAL A 377 40.97 18.35 14.54
CA VAL A 377 39.68 18.30 13.84
C VAL A 377 39.25 16.86 13.53
N SER A 378 40.20 15.91 13.56
CA SER A 378 39.94 14.50 13.21
C SER A 378 39.64 13.61 14.43
N ASP A 379 40.03 14.04 15.63
CA ASP A 379 39.71 13.43 16.93
C ASP A 379 38.34 13.86 17.46
#